data_AF-A0A9E4HMR0-F1
#
_entry.id   AF-A0A9E4HMR0-F1
#
_cell.length_a   1.000
_cell.length_b   1.000
_cell.length_c   1.000
_cell.angle_alpha   90.00
_cell.angle_beta   90.00
_cell.angle_gamma   90.00
#
_symmetry.space_group_name_H-M   'P 1'
#
loop_
_entity.id
_entity.type
_entity.pdbx_description
1 polymer ?
#
loop_
_entity_poly.entity_id
_entity_poly.type
_entity_poly.pdbx_seq_one_letter_code
_entity_poly.pdbx_strand_id
1 'polypeptide(L)'
;MFFGIGLFSAGLTSAITAPLAAAYAAGGALGWGADLKSGRFRLLWGFVLLTGMFCGLVLGASPYQIILLAQAGNAVVLPLTLVLLLIVANRTQIMGRHRNSRLANVLGALVVLVITGLSVVQLARVLGLAG
;
A
#
# COMPACT_ATOMS: atom_id res chain seq x y z
N MET A 1 24.50 -7.80 13.76
CA MET A 1 23.39 -7.83 14.74
C MET A 1 22.37 -6.71 14.50
N PHE A 2 22.79 -5.43 14.43
CA PHE A 2 21.88 -4.30 14.15
C PHE A 2 21.05 -4.45 12.86
N PHE A 3 21.67 -4.89 11.76
CA PHE A 3 20.96 -5.12 10.49
C PHE A 3 19.85 -6.18 10.62
N GLY A 4 20.12 -7.30 11.28
CA GLY A 4 19.14 -8.36 11.47
C GLY A 4 17.96 -7.93 12.35
N ILE A 5 18.22 -7.18 13.41
CA ILE A 5 17.18 -6.62 14.27
C ILE A 5 16.34 -5.60 13.47
N GLY A 6 16.98 -4.72 12.71
CA GLY A 6 16.28 -3.74 11.86
C GLY A 6 15.40 -4.39 10.81
N LEU A 7 15.92 -5.40 10.10
CA LEU A 7 15.16 -6.15 9.09
C LEU A 7 13.99 -6.92 9.72
N PHE A 8 14.19 -7.52 10.88
CA PHE A 8 13.14 -8.22 11.63
C PHE A 8 12.04 -7.25 12.09
N SER A 9 12.41 -6.11 12.68
CA SER A 9 11.46 -5.08 13.10
C SER A 9 10.67 -4.52 11.92
N ALA A 10 11.32 -4.20 10.80
CA ALA A 10 10.63 -3.73 9.59
C ALA A 10 9.64 -4.77 9.05
N GLY A 11 10.03 -6.05 9.03
CA GLY A 11 9.16 -7.16 8.64
C GLY A 11 7.94 -7.31 9.55
N LEU A 12 8.14 -7.28 10.87
CA LEU A 12 7.04 -7.36 11.84
C LEU A 12 6.05 -6.20 11.70
N THR A 13 6.54 -4.96 11.58
CA THR A 13 5.67 -3.80 11.38
C THR A 13 4.83 -3.96 10.10
N SER A 14 5.45 -4.35 8.98
CA SER A 14 4.75 -4.55 7.71
C SER A 14 3.72 -5.68 7.76
N ALA A 15 4.05 -6.79 8.44
CA ALA A 15 3.16 -7.93 8.60
C ALA A 15 1.89 -7.56 9.40
N ILE A 16 1.96 -6.58 10.30
CA ILE A 16 0.79 -6.10 11.05
C ILE A 16 0.00 -5.06 10.22
N THR A 17 0.68 -4.09 9.61
CA THR A 17 0.03 -2.95 8.95
C THR A 17 -0.63 -3.31 7.63
N ALA A 18 -0.02 -4.18 6.80
CA ALA A 18 -0.55 -4.48 5.48
C ALA A 18 -1.90 -5.24 5.51
N PRO A 19 -2.06 -6.30 6.33
CA PRO A 19 -3.34 -6.98 6.47
C PRO A 19 -4.40 -6.07 7.08
N LEU A 20 -3.99 -5.15 7.97
CA LEU A 20 -4.91 -4.21 8.60
C LEU A 20 -5.44 -3.21 7.56
N ALA A 21 -4.55 -2.65 6.72
CA ALA A 21 -4.93 -1.78 5.62
C ALA A 21 -5.86 -2.49 4.63
N ALA A 22 -5.58 -3.76 4.30
CA ALA A 22 -6.46 -4.57 3.45
C ALA A 22 -7.84 -4.77 4.08
N ALA A 23 -7.90 -5.02 5.39
CA ALA A 23 -9.16 -5.16 6.11
C ALA A 23 -9.98 -3.87 6.16
N TYR A 24 -9.34 -2.71 6.33
CA TYR A 24 -10.02 -1.42 6.25
C TYR A 24 -10.51 -1.10 4.83
N ALA A 25 -9.71 -1.38 3.81
CA ALA A 25 -10.09 -1.16 2.42
C ALA A 25 -11.28 -2.04 2.01
N ALA A 26 -11.21 -3.35 2.33
CA ALA A 26 -12.29 -4.28 2.04
C ALA A 26 -13.55 -3.98 2.85
N GLY A 27 -13.41 -3.67 4.15
CA GLY A 27 -14.53 -3.27 5.00
C GLY A 27 -15.22 -2.01 4.48
N GLY A 28 -14.45 -0.98 4.13
CA GLY A 28 -14.96 0.25 3.53
C GLY A 28 -15.67 0.03 2.19
N ALA A 29 -15.11 -0.83 1.33
CA ALA A 29 -15.72 -1.16 0.04
C ALA A 29 -17.02 -1.99 0.17
N LEU A 30 -17.10 -2.87 1.16
CA LEU A 30 -18.27 -3.72 1.44
C LEU A 30 -19.31 -3.05 2.37
N GLY A 31 -19.05 -1.82 2.82
CA GLY A 31 -19.91 -1.10 3.76
C GLY A 31 -19.93 -1.70 5.17
N TRP A 32 -18.96 -2.57 5.50
CA TRP A 32 -18.80 -3.08 6.85
C TRP A 32 -18.13 -1.99 7.69
N GLY A 33 -18.76 -1.61 8.81
CA GLY A 33 -18.18 -0.63 9.73
C GLY A 33 -16.75 -0.99 10.11
N ALA A 34 -15.93 0.04 10.36
CA ALA A 34 -14.51 -0.05 10.70
C ALA A 34 -14.28 -0.61 12.12
N ASP A 35 -14.87 -1.76 12.43
CA ASP A 35 -14.83 -2.38 13.75
C ASP A 35 -13.82 -3.53 13.78
N LEU A 36 -12.66 -3.24 14.37
CA LEU A 36 -11.57 -4.18 14.64
C LEU A 36 -12.00 -5.38 15.50
N LYS A 37 -13.09 -5.23 16.28
CA LYS A 37 -13.61 -6.31 17.12
C LYS A 37 -14.58 -7.23 16.38
N SER A 38 -15.05 -6.83 15.21
CA SER A 38 -15.94 -7.67 14.40
C SER A 38 -15.20 -8.92 13.92
N GLY A 39 -15.85 -10.08 14.01
CA GLY A 39 -15.26 -11.35 13.58
C GLY A 39 -14.87 -11.35 12.10
N ARG A 40 -15.61 -10.63 11.26
CA ARG A 40 -15.34 -10.50 9.81
C ARG A 40 -14.04 -9.75 9.54
N PHE A 41 -13.77 -8.66 10.26
CA PHE A 41 -12.56 -7.87 10.10
C PHE A 41 -11.31 -8.66 10.54
N ARG A 42 -11.37 -9.36 11.68
CA ARG A 42 -10.26 -10.22 12.13
C ARG A 42 -10.04 -11.42 11.21
N LEU A 43 -11.12 -11.98 10.67
CA LEU A 43 -11.00 -13.10 9.73
C LEU A 43 -10.30 -12.66 8.44
N LEU A 44 -10.64 -11.48 7.90
CA LEU A 44 -9.97 -10.96 6.71
C LEU A 44 -8.51 -10.57 6.99
N TRP A 45 -8.26 -9.95 8.14
CA TRP A 45 -6.90 -9.64 8.62
C TRP A 45 -6.04 -10.90 8.76
N GLY A 46 -6.57 -11.93 9.44
CA GLY A 46 -5.92 -13.22 9.59
C GLY A 46 -5.76 -13.96 8.26
N PHE A 47 -6.75 -13.87 7.36
CA PHE A 47 -6.69 -14.48 6.03
C PHE A 47 -5.52 -13.89 5.23
N VAL A 48 -5.39 -12.57 5.15
CA VAL A 48 -4.28 -11.92 4.42
C VAL A 48 -2.92 -12.30 5.01
N LEU A 49 -2.81 -12.37 6.35
CA LEU A 49 -1.61 -12.87 7.03
C LEU A 49 -1.27 -14.31 6.64
N LEU A 50 -2.24 -15.21 6.74
CA LEU A 50 -2.06 -16.63 6.42
C LEU A 50 -1.71 -16.83 4.94
N THR A 51 -2.34 -16.08 4.04
CA THR A 51 -2.00 -16.10 2.62
C THR A 51 -0.57 -15.64 2.40
N GLY A 52 -0.13 -14.55 3.03
CA GLY A 52 1.25 -14.08 2.92
C GLY A 52 2.27 -15.10 3.45
N MET A 53 1.98 -15.71 4.60
CA MET A 53 2.82 -16.77 5.18
C MET A 53 2.90 -18.00 4.28
N PHE A 54 1.76 -18.48 3.78
CA PHE A 54 1.70 -19.64 2.89
C PHE A 54 2.43 -19.38 1.57
N CYS A 55 2.22 -18.21 0.99
CA CYS A 55 2.90 -17.75 -0.22
C CYS A 55 4.43 -17.77 -0.02
N GLY A 56 4.92 -17.25 1.11
CA GLY A 56 6.34 -17.28 1.46
C GLY A 56 6.93 -18.68 1.67
N LEU A 57 6.16 -19.61 2.26
CA LEU A 57 6.61 -20.98 2.49
C LEU A 57 6.63 -21.82 1.21
N VAL A 58 5.62 -21.66 0.34
CA VAL A 58 5.44 -22.52 -0.85
C VAL A 58 6.25 -22.03 -2.04
N LEU A 59 6.40 -20.71 -2.22
CA LEU A 59 7.01 -20.19 -3.45
C LEU A 59 8.47 -20.62 -3.63
N GLY A 60 9.20 -21.00 -2.57
CA GLY A 60 10.61 -21.44 -2.66
C GLY A 60 11.55 -20.46 -3.36
N ALA A 61 11.03 -19.30 -3.76
CA ALA A 61 11.66 -18.31 -4.60
C ALA A 61 12.61 -17.50 -3.74
N SER A 62 13.66 -16.98 -4.37
CA SER A 62 14.56 -16.06 -3.67
C SER A 62 13.75 -14.92 -3.04
N PRO A 63 13.98 -14.57 -1.76
CA PRO A 63 13.26 -13.47 -1.08
C PRO A 63 13.29 -12.17 -1.89
N TYR A 64 14.37 -11.96 -2.65
CA TYR A 64 14.52 -10.87 -3.60
C TYR A 64 13.40 -10.83 -4.66
N GLN A 65 13.10 -11.95 -5.33
CA GLN A 65 12.07 -11.99 -6.37
C GLN A 65 10.67 -11.73 -5.80
N ILE A 66 10.38 -12.25 -4.60
CA ILE A 66 9.10 -12.03 -3.91
C ILE A 66 8.93 -10.53 -3.61
N ILE A 67 9.98 -9.88 -3.10
CA ILE A 67 9.97 -8.42 -2.86
C ILE A 67 9.79 -7.65 -4.16
N LEU A 68 10.47 -8.06 -5.24
CA LEU A 68 10.38 -7.39 -6.54
C LEU A 68 8.94 -7.43 -7.10
N LEU A 69 8.28 -8.59 -7.03
CA LEU A 69 6.88 -8.73 -7.45
C LEU A 69 5.93 -7.90 -6.58
N ALA A 70 6.12 -7.89 -5.26
CA ALA A 70 5.31 -7.06 -4.36
C ALA A 70 5.47 -5.56 -4.68
N GLN A 71 6.70 -5.12 -4.98
CA GLN A 71 6.97 -3.75 -5.37
C GLN A 71 6.39 -3.39 -6.74
N ALA A 72 6.36 -4.31 -7.70
CA ALA A 72 5.70 -4.10 -8.98
C ALA A 72 4.20 -3.81 -8.79
N GLY A 73 3.54 -4.53 -7.88
CA GLY A 73 2.16 -4.23 -7.49
C GLY A 73 2.01 -2.82 -6.88
N ASN A 74 2.89 -2.45 -5.95
CA ASN A 74 2.88 -1.12 -5.34
C ASN A 74 3.11 0.01 -6.36
N ALA A 75 3.95 -0.20 -7.37
CA ALA A 75 4.18 0.76 -8.44
C ALA A 75 2.89 1.12 -9.18
N VAL A 76 1.94 0.18 -9.31
CA VAL A 76 0.64 0.46 -9.96
C VAL A 76 -0.35 1.10 -8.97
N VAL A 77 -0.43 0.59 -7.74
CA VAL A 77 -1.47 1.00 -6.77
C VAL A 77 -1.22 2.39 -6.18
N LEU A 78 0.04 2.75 -5.91
CA LEU A 78 0.40 4.04 -5.30
C LEU A 78 -0.02 5.28 -6.12
N PRO A 79 0.30 5.41 -7.42
CA PRO A 79 -0.11 6.59 -8.18
C PRO A 79 -1.64 6.72 -8.26
N LEU A 80 -2.35 5.60 -8.42
CA LEU A 80 -3.81 5.59 -8.42
C LEU A 80 -4.39 6.12 -7.09
N THR A 81 -3.90 5.58 -5.97
CA THR A 81 -4.38 5.98 -4.63
C THR A 81 -4.03 7.42 -4.30
N LEU A 82 -2.86 7.94 -4.71
CA LEU A 82 -2.48 9.33 -4.49
C LEU A 82 -3.30 10.33 -5.31
N VAL A 83 -3.59 10.01 -6.58
CA VAL A 83 -4.48 10.85 -7.40
C VAL A 83 -5.88 10.92 -6.78
N LEU A 84 -6.42 9.77 -6.37
CA LEU A 84 -7.71 9.71 -5.68
C LEU A 84 -7.69 10.49 -4.37
N LEU A 85 -6.62 10.34 -3.57
CA LEU A 85 -6.46 11.08 -2.32
C LEU A 85 -6.43 12.59 -2.56
N LEU A 86 -5.70 13.05 -3.58
CA LEU A 86 -5.61 14.49 -3.92
C LEU A 86 -6.94 15.04 -4.42
N ILE A 87 -7.72 14.25 -5.16
CA ILE A 87 -9.09 14.61 -5.57
C ILE A 87 -10.00 14.74 -4.34
N VAL A 88 -9.99 13.74 -3.45
CA VAL A 88 -10.82 13.72 -2.24
C VAL A 88 -10.45 14.86 -1.29
N ALA A 89 -9.17 15.11 -1.08
CA ALA A 89 -8.66 16.22 -0.27
C ALA A 89 -9.07 17.60 -0.81
N ASN A 90 -9.38 17.69 -2.11
CA ASN A 90 -9.88 18.89 -2.77
C ASN A 90 -11.41 19.01 -2.81
N ARG A 91 -12.16 17.95 -2.50
CA ARG A 91 -13.62 18.02 -2.50
C ARG A 91 -14.11 18.72 -1.23
N THR A 92 -14.76 19.88 -1.41
CA THR A 92 -15.41 20.65 -0.35
C THR A 92 -16.53 19.88 0.34
N GLN A 93 -17.22 18.97 -0.37
CA GLN A 93 -18.28 18.13 0.20
C GLN A 93 -17.76 17.16 1.27
N ILE A 94 -16.49 16.73 1.19
CA ILE A 94 -15.90 15.74 2.10
C ILE A 94 -15.04 16.45 3.16
N MET A 95 -14.18 17.37 2.74
CA MET A 95 -13.24 18.07 3.64
C MET A 95 -13.82 19.32 4.31
N GLY A 96 -14.94 19.85 3.81
CA GLY A 96 -15.56 21.08 4.32
C GLY A 96 -14.56 22.23 4.38
N ARG A 97 -14.28 22.71 5.60
CA ARG A 97 -13.38 23.83 5.89
C ARG A 97 -11.89 23.45 5.88
N HIS A 98 -11.56 22.16 5.90
CA HIS A 98 -10.19 21.62 5.90
C HIS A 98 -9.70 21.23 4.50
N ARG A 99 -10.28 21.82 3.45
CA ARG A 99 -9.85 21.58 2.08
C ARG A 99 -8.39 21.97 1.91
N ASN A 100 -7.70 21.20 1.08
CA ASN A 100 -6.31 21.46 0.73
C ASN A 100 -6.09 22.88 0.22
N SER A 101 -5.07 23.56 0.75
CA SER A 101 -4.68 24.90 0.28
C SER A 101 -3.97 24.81 -1.07
N ARG A 102 -3.81 25.95 -1.76
CA ARG A 102 -3.09 25.99 -3.05
C ARG A 102 -1.66 25.44 -2.94
N LEU A 103 -0.97 25.75 -1.85
CA LEU A 103 0.38 25.26 -1.58
C LEU A 103 0.40 23.75 -1.37
N ALA A 104 -0.53 23.22 -0.59
CA ALA A 104 -0.62 21.78 -0.35
C ALA A 104 -1.05 21.00 -1.61
N ASN A 105 -1.80 21.62 -2.52
CA ASN A 105 -2.08 21.04 -3.83
C ASN A 105 -0.86 20.99 -4.75
N VAL A 106 -0.04 22.05 -4.77
CA VAL A 106 1.19 22.06 -5.57
C VAL A 106 2.16 21.00 -5.06
N LEU A 107 2.36 20.91 -3.74
CA LEU A 107 3.19 19.87 -3.13
C LEU A 107 2.62 18.46 -3.37
N GLY A 108 1.30 18.29 -3.22
CA GLY A 108 0.63 17.01 -3.50
C GLY A 108 0.78 16.59 -4.97
N ALA A 109 0.63 17.53 -5.90
CA ALA A 109 0.84 17.27 -7.33
C ALA A 109 2.29 16.90 -7.65
N LEU A 110 3.27 17.55 -6.99
CA LEU A 110 4.69 17.19 -7.13
C LEU A 110 4.94 15.76 -6.64
N VAL A 111 4.37 15.37 -5.49
CA VAL A 111 4.49 14.01 -4.96
C VAL A 111 3.87 12.99 -5.90
N VAL A 112 2.68 13.26 -6.44
CA VAL A 112 2.02 12.41 -7.45
C VAL A 112 2.92 12.26 -8.68
N LEU A 113 3.50 13.35 -9.17
CA LEU A 113 4.38 13.35 -10.34
C LEU A 113 5.63 12.51 -10.11
N VAL A 114 6.33 12.70 -8.99
CA VAL A 114 7.53 11.92 -8.64
C VAL A 114 7.20 10.44 -8.50
N ILE A 115 6.14 10.10 -7.76
CA ILE A 115 5.77 8.70 -7.52
C ILE A 115 5.33 8.04 -8.83
N THR A 116 4.56 8.72 -9.66
CA THR A 116 4.18 8.19 -10.98
C THR A 116 5.41 7.96 -11.86
N GLY A 117 6.38 8.87 -11.85
CA GLY A 117 7.65 8.68 -12.57
C GLY A 117 8.43 7.47 -12.08
N LEU A 118 8.57 7.31 -10.76
CA LEU A 118 9.24 6.15 -10.15
C LEU A 118 8.51 4.85 -10.46
N SER A 119 7.18 4.85 -10.41
CA SER A 119 6.34 3.72 -10.78
C SER A 119 6.57 3.25 -12.21
N VAL A 120 6.64 4.19 -13.17
CA VAL A 120 6.92 3.87 -14.58
C VAL A 120 8.31 3.25 -14.73
N VAL A 121 9.33 3.81 -14.09
CA VAL A 121 10.70 3.26 -14.12
C VAL A 121 10.73 1.85 -13.52
N GLN A 122 10.05 1.64 -12.40
CA GLN A 122 10.02 0.34 -11.73
C GLN A 122 9.31 -0.72 -12.57
N LEU A 123 8.18 -0.38 -13.19
CA LEU A 123 7.49 -1.27 -14.12
C LEU A 123 8.32 -1.55 -15.38
N ALA A 124 9.00 -0.55 -15.93
CA ALA A 124 9.89 -0.73 -17.07
C ALA A 124 11.04 -1.70 -16.76
N ARG A 125 11.62 -1.65 -15.55
CA ARG A 125 12.64 -2.62 -15.09
C ARG A 125 12.08 -4.03 -14.96
N VAL A 126 10.88 -4.18 -14.40
CA VAL A 126 10.22 -5.49 -14.24
C VAL A 126 9.86 -6.10 -15.59
N LEU A 127 9.50 -5.27 -16.58
CA LEU A 127 9.19 -5.68 -17.95
C LEU A 127 10.43 -5.90 -18.83
N GLY A 128 11.64 -5.61 -18.34
CA GLY A 128 12.89 -5.75 -19.11
C GLY A 128 13.11 -4.66 -20.16
N LEU A 129 12.38 -3.54 -20.08
CA LEU A 129 12.50 -2.40 -21.00
C LEU A 129 13.58 -1.39 -20.56
N ALA A 130 14.00 -1.46 -19.29
CA ALA A 130 15.10 -0.66 -18.75
C ALA A 130 16.11 -1.62 -18.10
N GLY A 131 17.26 -1.77 -18.77
CA GLY A 131 18.44 -2.50 -18.27
C GLY A 131 19.17 -1.75 -17.19
#